data_AF-K6XWU7-F1
#
_entry.id   AF-K6XWU7-F1
#
_cell.length_a   1.000
_cell.length_b   1.000
_cell.length_c   1.000
_cell.angle_alpha   90.00
_cell.angle_beta   90.00
_cell.angle_gamma   90.00
#
_symmetry.space_group_name_H-M   'P 1'
#
loop_
_entity.id
_entity.type
_entity.pdbx_description
1 polymer ?
#
loop_
_entity_poly.entity_id
_entity_poly.type
_entity_poly.pdbx_seq_one_letter_code
_entity_poly.pdbx_strand_id
1 'polypeptide(L)'
;MNNQNFAESSTTLKYLEKRIDKIDNWVDRNLSCFQPLVADCPKGTDYRRKAFGEAGLYIYVAAQYEAFGSPTALVESYWHTISSNEYLDLARRNLATYGLYAFPVAVAKSLGKSTEKLDAYFEDTYLSTHLRSIELPPFRLMDNLFFAKIYGLSEMPYSLKEVNRLTNMNRLPDPIQCDEAQAYALTHNIFYLTGMKVNQDFLGLEPTYGHLQLQALEALFVRYMANNNLDLALELLMCLILTGLCKRWHLQYALDLVDKNLIGHTIVPGPGEPEGFEKLSETSDEFQTWVKHYHTMLVAGMTFRLAATHIDTIWARGPSLSYFAAYASGQLVRLLNDYNLPLALTVLKTLEEQIPDIQRLDIEYILTFSLRFIEQQCQADGKVGFYYDQYHALTTTGKTWDEAVNTIQVPLLNIHRQINWQQFDALAS
;
A
#
# COMPACT_ATOMS: atom_id res chain seq x y z
N MET A 1 17.91 23.64 9.96
CA MET A 1 18.29 22.21 10.09
C MET A 1 19.66 22.14 10.73
N ASN A 2 19.90 21.27 11.72
CA ASN A 2 21.22 21.13 12.34
C ASN A 2 22.17 20.35 11.40
N ASN A 3 23.48 20.60 11.44
CA ASN A 3 24.47 20.01 10.51
C ASN A 3 24.43 18.47 10.43
N GLN A 4 24.06 17.81 11.54
CA GLN A 4 23.89 16.36 11.60
C GLN A 4 22.72 15.85 10.75
N ASN A 5 21.58 16.53 10.76
CA ASN A 5 20.41 16.14 9.97
C ASN A 5 20.68 16.22 8.47
N PHE A 6 21.48 17.20 8.04
CA PHE A 6 21.87 17.37 6.65
C PHE A 6 22.83 16.27 6.16
N ALA A 7 23.80 15.86 6.99
CA ALA A 7 24.70 14.76 6.65
C ALA A 7 23.95 13.42 6.54
N GLU A 8 22.99 13.19 7.43
CA GLU A 8 22.15 11.98 7.43
C GLU A 8 21.15 11.98 6.26
N SER A 9 20.55 13.13 5.92
CA SER A 9 19.67 13.23 4.74
C SER A 9 20.47 13.01 3.45
N SER A 10 21.65 13.60 3.31
CA SER A 10 22.53 13.40 2.15
C SER A 10 22.99 11.94 2.00
N THR A 11 23.33 11.27 3.10
CA THR A 11 23.70 9.85 3.07
C THR A 11 22.52 8.99 2.63
N THR A 12 21.32 9.30 3.14
CA THR A 12 20.12 8.54 2.80
C THR A 12 19.65 8.79 1.37
N LEU A 13 19.80 10.01 0.86
CA LEU A 13 19.55 10.33 -0.55
C LEU A 13 20.40 9.45 -1.47
N LYS A 14 21.72 9.37 -1.25
CA LYS A 14 22.62 8.51 -2.04
C LYS A 14 22.25 7.03 -1.95
N TYR A 15 21.79 6.60 -0.78
CA TYR A 15 21.27 5.24 -0.60
C TYR A 15 20.03 5.01 -1.48
N LEU A 16 19.06 5.92 -1.46
CA LEU A 16 17.83 5.82 -2.24
C LEU A 16 18.11 5.86 -3.75
N GLU A 17 18.96 6.76 -4.21
CA GLU A 17 19.42 6.84 -5.61
C GLU A 17 19.97 5.50 -6.09
N LYS A 18 20.89 4.90 -5.33
CA LYS A 18 21.45 3.58 -5.64
C LYS A 18 20.40 2.48 -5.66
N ARG A 19 19.36 2.56 -4.82
CA ARG A 19 18.26 1.58 -4.82
C ARG A 19 17.35 1.75 -6.03
N ILE A 20 17.01 2.99 -6.38
CA ILE A 20 16.24 3.32 -7.59
C ILE A 20 16.96 2.76 -8.82
N ASP A 21 18.26 3.01 -8.98
CA ASP A 21 19.07 2.49 -10.09
C ASP A 21 19.01 0.96 -10.18
N LYS A 22 19.13 0.28 -9.03
CA LYS A 22 19.06 -1.19 -9.00
C LYS A 22 17.69 -1.72 -9.40
N ILE A 23 16.61 -1.05 -8.98
CA ILE A 23 15.24 -1.42 -9.32
C ILE A 23 14.99 -1.19 -10.81
N ASP A 24 15.36 -0.03 -11.35
CA ASP A 24 15.25 0.26 -12.80
C ASP A 24 15.99 -0.79 -13.64
N ASN A 25 17.23 -1.12 -13.25
CA ASN A 25 18.00 -2.16 -13.92
C ASN A 25 17.35 -3.55 -13.81
N TRP A 26 16.71 -3.88 -12.68
CA TRP A 26 16.00 -5.14 -12.52
C TRP A 26 14.75 -5.17 -13.41
N VAL A 27 14.00 -4.07 -13.48
CA VAL A 27 12.83 -3.92 -14.36
C VAL A 27 13.23 -4.11 -15.83
N ASP A 28 14.28 -3.42 -16.29
CA ASP A 28 14.76 -3.52 -17.67
C ASP A 28 15.26 -4.93 -18.02
N ARG A 29 15.91 -5.64 -17.08
CA ARG A 29 16.33 -7.04 -17.29
C ARG A 29 15.17 -8.01 -17.41
N ASN A 30 14.02 -7.69 -16.79
CA ASN A 30 12.81 -8.51 -16.80
C ASN A 30 11.78 -8.03 -17.82
N LEU A 31 12.21 -7.26 -18.84
CA LEU A 31 11.31 -6.63 -19.82
C LEU A 31 10.33 -7.60 -20.48
N SER A 32 10.78 -8.83 -20.77
CA SER A 32 9.94 -9.87 -21.38
C SER A 32 8.74 -10.25 -20.50
N CYS A 33 8.85 -10.12 -19.18
CA CYS A 33 7.79 -10.40 -18.20
C CYS A 33 6.69 -9.32 -18.20
N PHE A 34 6.97 -8.13 -18.72
CA PHE A 34 6.00 -7.04 -18.84
C PHE A 34 5.25 -7.03 -20.18
N GLN A 35 5.34 -8.08 -21.01
CA GLN A 35 4.73 -8.08 -22.35
C GLN A 35 3.28 -8.62 -22.32
N PRO A 36 2.24 -7.79 -22.49
CA PRO A 36 0.84 -8.19 -22.34
C PRO A 36 0.30 -9.05 -23.50
N LEU A 37 1.03 -9.09 -24.62
CA LEU A 37 0.70 -9.84 -25.84
C LEU A 37 1.30 -11.25 -25.86
N VAL A 38 2.22 -11.56 -24.92
CA VAL A 38 2.79 -12.91 -24.80
C VAL A 38 1.78 -13.79 -24.08
N ALA A 39 1.42 -14.90 -24.74
CA ALA A 39 0.55 -15.93 -24.18
C ALA A 39 1.38 -17.21 -23.95
N ASP A 40 1.65 -17.51 -22.68
CA ASP A 40 2.34 -18.73 -22.24
C ASP A 40 1.33 -19.75 -21.68
N CYS A 41 0.86 -19.53 -20.46
CA CYS A 41 -0.27 -20.23 -19.84
C CYS A 41 -1.33 -19.19 -19.44
N PRO A 42 -2.60 -19.59 -19.19
CA PRO A 42 -3.65 -18.63 -18.87
C PRO A 42 -3.27 -17.69 -17.70
N LYS A 43 -2.75 -18.27 -16.61
CA LYS A 43 -2.38 -17.49 -15.42
C LYS A 43 -1.13 -16.62 -15.63
N GLY A 44 -0.13 -17.13 -16.34
CA GLY A 44 1.07 -16.35 -16.69
C GLY A 44 0.72 -15.14 -17.55
N THR A 45 -0.17 -15.33 -18.52
CA THR A 45 -0.73 -14.27 -19.37
C THR A 45 -1.43 -13.20 -18.52
N ASP A 46 -2.24 -13.59 -17.53
CA ASP A 46 -2.91 -12.65 -16.62
C ASP A 46 -1.91 -11.81 -15.82
N TYR A 47 -0.84 -12.43 -15.29
CA TYR A 47 0.21 -11.69 -14.57
C TYR A 47 0.95 -10.71 -15.47
N ARG A 48 1.30 -11.10 -16.71
CA ARG A 48 1.96 -10.17 -17.66
C ARG A 48 1.10 -8.96 -17.95
N ARG A 49 -0.22 -9.16 -18.14
CA ARG A 49 -1.18 -8.08 -18.40
C ARG A 49 -1.35 -7.17 -17.18
N LYS A 50 -1.46 -7.75 -15.98
CA LYS A 50 -1.51 -7.00 -14.73
C LYS A 50 -0.25 -6.16 -14.54
N ALA A 51 0.92 -6.79 -14.67
CA ALA A 51 2.21 -6.12 -14.51
C ALA A 51 2.43 -5.01 -15.55
N PHE A 52 1.96 -5.20 -16.78
CA PHE A 52 1.99 -4.14 -17.79
C PHE A 52 1.12 -2.94 -17.38
N GLY A 53 -0.10 -3.16 -16.90
CA GLY A 53 -0.93 -2.07 -16.37
C GLY A 53 -0.26 -1.32 -15.23
N GLU A 54 0.33 -2.04 -14.28
CA GLU A 54 1.02 -1.47 -13.11
C GLU A 54 2.34 -0.76 -13.47
N ALA A 55 3.06 -1.26 -14.48
CA ALA A 55 4.22 -0.57 -15.06
C ALA A 55 3.86 0.82 -15.60
N GLY A 56 2.60 1.03 -16.03
CA GLY A 56 2.10 2.37 -16.38
C GLY A 56 2.19 3.37 -15.23
N LEU A 57 1.85 2.95 -14.00
CA LEU A 57 1.95 3.81 -12.82
C LEU A 57 3.41 4.08 -12.48
N TYR A 58 4.25 3.05 -12.59
CA TYR A 58 5.69 3.19 -12.39
C TYR A 58 6.30 4.24 -13.33
N ILE A 59 5.99 4.16 -14.62
CA ILE A 59 6.45 5.10 -15.66
C ILE A 59 5.90 6.50 -15.39
N TYR A 60 4.62 6.60 -15.04
CA TYR A 60 3.98 7.87 -14.70
C TYR A 60 4.69 8.57 -13.53
N VAL A 61 4.99 7.85 -12.45
CA VAL A 61 5.73 8.37 -11.29
C VAL A 61 7.17 8.72 -11.67
N ALA A 62 7.88 7.84 -12.39
CA ALA A 62 9.25 8.11 -12.82
C ALA A 62 9.35 9.40 -13.65
N ALA A 63 8.38 9.67 -14.53
CA ALA A 63 8.32 10.89 -15.32
C ALA A 63 8.06 12.16 -14.48
N GLN A 64 7.35 12.06 -13.36
CA GLN A 64 7.15 13.19 -12.44
C GLN A 64 8.40 13.50 -11.60
N TYR A 65 9.26 12.50 -11.38
CA TYR A 65 10.45 12.56 -10.54
C TYR A 65 11.71 12.26 -11.37
N GLU A 66 11.85 12.96 -12.51
CA GLU A 66 12.86 12.70 -13.55
C GLU A 66 14.32 12.84 -13.09
N ALA A 67 14.56 13.52 -11.97
CA ALA A 67 15.89 13.71 -11.39
C ALA A 67 16.63 12.39 -11.10
N PHE A 68 15.90 11.28 -11.01
CA PHE A 68 16.44 9.94 -10.75
C PHE A 68 16.37 9.01 -11.97
N GLY A 69 16.20 9.56 -13.18
CA GLY A 69 16.08 8.77 -14.41
C GLY A 69 14.81 7.93 -14.50
N SER A 70 14.80 6.97 -15.42
CA SER A 70 13.68 6.05 -15.67
C SER A 70 14.19 4.75 -16.31
N PRO A 71 13.49 3.61 -16.20
CA PRO A 71 13.87 2.37 -16.88
C PRO A 71 13.69 2.48 -18.40
N THR A 72 14.76 2.85 -19.11
CA THR A 72 14.69 3.22 -20.53
C THR A 72 14.12 2.10 -21.41
N ALA A 73 14.54 0.86 -21.20
CA ALA A 73 14.11 -0.26 -22.04
C ALA A 73 12.62 -0.59 -21.82
N LEU A 74 12.16 -0.55 -20.56
CA LEU A 74 10.74 -0.66 -20.26
C LEU A 74 9.94 0.46 -20.92
N VAL A 75 10.35 1.72 -20.76
CA VAL A 75 9.63 2.88 -21.31
C VAL A 75 9.48 2.77 -22.83
N GLU A 76 10.57 2.44 -23.55
CA GLU A 76 10.54 2.27 -25.01
C GLU A 76 9.61 1.13 -25.45
N SER A 77 9.74 -0.04 -24.82
CA SER A 77 8.89 -1.20 -25.10
C SER A 77 7.42 -0.92 -24.78
N TYR A 78 7.15 -0.16 -23.73
CA TYR A 78 5.80 0.17 -23.29
C TYR A 78 5.08 1.02 -24.34
N TRP A 79 5.72 2.08 -24.82
CA TRP A 79 5.17 2.94 -25.88
C TRP A 79 5.00 2.20 -27.20
N HIS A 80 5.95 1.34 -27.56
CA HIS A 80 5.84 0.48 -28.74
C HIS A 80 4.61 -0.45 -28.64
N THR A 81 4.42 -1.08 -27.48
CA THR A 81 3.33 -2.04 -27.25
C THR A 81 1.96 -1.38 -27.32
N ILE A 82 1.73 -0.30 -26.58
CA ILE A 82 0.39 0.33 -26.57
C ILE A 82 0.01 0.91 -27.93
N SER A 83 0.99 1.25 -28.77
CA SER A 83 0.77 1.81 -30.11
C SER A 83 0.44 0.74 -31.16
N SER A 84 0.59 -0.55 -30.81
CA SER A 84 0.30 -1.67 -31.71
C SER A 84 -1.21 -1.89 -31.89
N ASN A 85 -1.62 -2.36 -33.07
CA ASN A 85 -3.04 -2.69 -33.30
C ASN A 85 -3.44 -3.92 -32.47
N GLU A 86 -2.53 -4.86 -32.26
CA GLU A 86 -2.70 -6.07 -31.47
C GLU A 86 -3.07 -5.77 -30.01
N TYR A 87 -2.40 -4.78 -29.41
CA TYR A 87 -2.73 -4.31 -28.07
C TYR A 87 -4.13 -3.68 -28.01
N LEU A 88 -4.46 -2.81 -28.97
CA LEU A 88 -5.78 -2.17 -29.00
C LEU A 88 -6.91 -3.18 -29.26
N ASP A 89 -6.67 -4.19 -30.09
CA ASP A 89 -7.64 -5.26 -30.33
C ASP A 89 -7.82 -6.16 -29.11
N LEU A 90 -6.73 -6.46 -28.38
CA LEU A 90 -6.82 -7.12 -27.09
C LEU A 90 -7.64 -6.29 -26.09
N ALA A 91 -7.34 -5.00 -25.98
CA ALA A 91 -7.99 -4.10 -25.04
C ALA A 91 -9.50 -3.98 -25.31
N ARG A 92 -9.91 -3.80 -26.57
CA ARG A 92 -11.33 -3.74 -26.97
C ARG A 92 -12.12 -5.01 -26.67
N ARG A 93 -11.48 -6.17 -26.65
CA ARG A 93 -12.12 -7.45 -26.35
C ARG A 93 -12.27 -7.71 -24.85
N ASN A 94 -11.57 -6.95 -24.00
CA ASN A 94 -11.47 -7.19 -22.56
C ASN A 94 -11.95 -5.97 -21.75
N LEU A 95 -13.14 -5.48 -22.08
CA LEU A 95 -13.73 -4.29 -21.44
C LEU A 95 -13.99 -4.48 -19.94
N ALA A 96 -14.22 -5.72 -19.48
CA ALA A 96 -14.40 -6.03 -18.06
C ALA A 96 -13.16 -5.71 -17.21
N THR A 97 -11.97 -5.72 -17.82
CA THR A 97 -10.69 -5.36 -17.20
C THR A 97 -10.19 -4.02 -17.72
N TYR A 98 -11.10 -3.07 -17.95
CA TYR A 98 -10.81 -1.72 -18.47
C TYR A 98 -9.57 -1.09 -17.81
N GLY A 99 -9.47 -1.14 -16.48
CA GLY A 99 -8.36 -0.52 -15.76
C GLY A 99 -6.97 -1.04 -16.14
N LEU A 100 -6.85 -2.31 -16.55
CA LEU A 100 -5.57 -2.88 -16.99
C LEU A 100 -5.10 -2.31 -18.32
N TYR A 101 -6.02 -1.94 -19.21
CA TYR A 101 -5.70 -1.57 -20.59
C TYR A 101 -5.84 -0.07 -20.88
N ALA A 102 -6.80 0.59 -20.24
CA ALA A 102 -7.06 2.00 -20.42
C ALA A 102 -6.08 2.87 -19.65
N PHE A 103 -5.63 2.44 -18.48
CA PHE A 103 -4.65 3.19 -17.71
C PHE A 103 -3.33 3.41 -18.47
N PRO A 104 -2.75 2.40 -19.15
CA PRO A 104 -1.62 2.62 -20.05
C PRO A 104 -1.81 3.73 -21.09
N VAL A 105 -3.01 3.83 -21.65
CA VAL A 105 -3.35 4.85 -22.66
C VAL A 105 -3.50 6.23 -22.01
N ALA A 106 -4.12 6.29 -20.83
CA ALA A 106 -4.23 7.51 -20.03
C ALA A 106 -2.85 8.09 -19.66
N VAL A 107 -1.92 7.22 -19.25
CA VAL A 107 -0.54 7.62 -18.97
C VAL A 107 0.13 8.16 -20.24
N ALA A 108 -0.01 7.47 -21.38
CA ALA A 108 0.56 7.92 -22.64
C ALA A 108 0.06 9.32 -23.04
N LYS A 109 -1.23 9.59 -22.87
CA LYS A 109 -1.82 10.92 -23.09
C LYS A 109 -1.22 11.97 -22.16
N SER A 110 -1.15 11.67 -20.86
CA SER A 110 -0.60 12.59 -19.86
C SER A 110 0.86 12.96 -20.10
N LEU A 111 1.63 12.08 -20.74
CA LEU A 111 3.05 12.26 -21.07
C LEU A 111 3.29 12.71 -22.53
N GLY A 112 2.24 13.09 -23.27
CA GLY A 112 2.37 13.57 -24.65
C GLY A 112 2.81 12.51 -25.66
N LYS A 113 2.52 11.23 -25.39
CA LYS A 113 2.84 10.06 -26.23
C LYS A 113 1.61 9.45 -26.92
N SER A 114 0.43 10.04 -26.77
CA SER A 114 -0.79 9.51 -27.39
C SER A 114 -0.80 9.68 -28.92
N THR A 115 -1.62 8.87 -29.58
CA THR A 115 -1.91 8.93 -31.02
C THR A 115 -3.42 8.97 -31.23
N GLU A 116 -3.88 9.35 -32.42
CA GLU A 116 -5.33 9.39 -32.73
C GLU A 116 -6.03 8.04 -32.47
N LYS A 117 -5.35 6.92 -32.72
CA LYS A 117 -5.92 5.58 -32.46
C LYS A 117 -6.07 5.28 -30.98
N LEU A 118 -5.09 5.71 -30.18
CA LEU A 118 -5.12 5.56 -28.73
C LEU A 118 -6.22 6.43 -28.13
N ASP A 119 -6.33 7.67 -28.61
CA ASP A 119 -7.36 8.61 -28.18
C ASP A 119 -8.77 8.06 -28.50
N ALA A 120 -8.98 7.60 -29.74
CA ALA A 120 -10.24 7.00 -30.16
C ALA A 120 -10.60 5.76 -29.29
N TYR A 121 -9.64 4.88 -29.02
CA TYR A 121 -9.87 3.73 -28.14
C TYR A 121 -10.30 4.17 -26.73
N PHE A 122 -9.59 5.12 -26.11
CA PHE A 122 -9.88 5.52 -24.74
C PHE A 122 -11.26 6.17 -24.63
N GLU A 123 -11.58 7.10 -25.53
CA GLU A 123 -12.86 7.82 -25.54
C GLU A 123 -14.04 6.89 -25.82
N ASP A 124 -13.95 6.04 -26.85
CA ASP A 124 -15.00 5.07 -27.20
C ASP A 124 -15.27 4.10 -26.02
N THR A 125 -14.20 3.63 -25.40
CA THR A 125 -14.27 2.66 -24.31
C THR A 125 -14.86 3.29 -23.05
N TYR A 126 -14.39 4.48 -22.69
CA TYR A 126 -14.83 5.19 -21.49
C TYR A 126 -16.31 5.59 -21.55
N LEU A 127 -16.79 5.94 -22.74
CA LEU A 127 -18.19 6.31 -22.97
C LEU A 127 -19.09 5.11 -23.25
N SER A 128 -18.52 3.89 -23.38
CA SER A 128 -19.28 2.70 -23.74
C SER A 128 -20.35 2.33 -22.70
N THR A 129 -21.49 1.84 -23.17
CA THR A 129 -22.56 1.30 -22.31
C THR A 129 -22.05 0.13 -21.47
N HIS A 130 -21.13 -0.69 -22.02
CA HIS A 130 -20.59 -1.84 -21.31
C HIS A 130 -19.82 -1.41 -20.06
N LEU A 131 -18.86 -0.48 -20.18
CA LEU A 131 -18.09 0.00 -19.01
C LEU A 131 -19.01 0.59 -17.93
N ARG A 132 -20.02 1.35 -18.34
CA ARG A 132 -21.00 1.97 -17.43
C ARG A 132 -21.96 0.98 -16.77
N SER A 133 -22.05 -0.24 -17.30
CA SER A 133 -22.89 -1.31 -16.74
C SER A 133 -22.17 -2.22 -15.74
N ILE A 134 -20.85 -2.09 -15.60
CA ILE A 134 -20.06 -2.90 -14.66
C ILE A 134 -20.24 -2.36 -13.25
N GLU A 135 -20.67 -3.22 -12.33
CA GLU A 135 -20.69 -2.92 -10.91
C GLU A 135 -19.27 -2.93 -10.34
N LEU A 136 -18.84 -1.79 -9.78
CA LEU A 136 -17.50 -1.62 -9.23
C LEU A 136 -17.55 -1.14 -7.78
N PRO A 137 -16.64 -1.61 -6.92
CA PRO A 137 -16.48 -1.05 -5.58
C PRO A 137 -15.95 0.40 -5.68
N PRO A 138 -16.20 1.25 -4.66
CA PRO A 138 -15.87 2.68 -4.72
C PRO A 138 -14.42 3.02 -5.07
N PHE A 139 -13.45 2.25 -4.58
CA PHE A 139 -12.03 2.50 -4.90
C PHE A 139 -11.73 2.25 -6.39
N ARG A 140 -12.37 1.26 -7.04
CA ARG A 140 -12.23 1.05 -8.50
C ARG A 140 -12.91 2.13 -9.33
N LEU A 141 -13.96 2.75 -8.80
CA LEU A 141 -14.53 3.96 -9.40
C LEU A 141 -13.54 5.13 -9.30
N MET A 142 -12.77 5.22 -8.20
CA MET A 142 -11.71 6.20 -8.06
C MET A 142 -10.57 5.97 -9.08
N ASP A 143 -10.16 4.72 -9.33
CA ASP A 143 -9.21 4.36 -10.41
C ASP A 143 -9.67 4.98 -11.75
N ASN A 144 -10.95 4.77 -12.13
CA ASN A 144 -11.51 5.26 -13.39
C ASN A 144 -11.53 6.78 -13.47
N LEU A 145 -11.91 7.46 -12.38
CA LEU A 145 -11.90 8.93 -12.29
C LEU A 145 -10.48 9.48 -12.42
N PHE A 146 -9.51 8.82 -11.80
CA PHE A 146 -8.10 9.18 -11.95
C PHE A 146 -7.61 9.02 -13.39
N PHE A 147 -7.91 7.89 -14.05
CA PHE A 147 -7.51 7.65 -15.44
C PHE A 147 -8.09 8.70 -16.38
N ALA A 148 -9.36 9.03 -16.22
CA ALA A 148 -9.99 10.07 -17.01
C ALA A 148 -9.39 11.46 -16.75
N LYS A 149 -8.99 11.75 -15.51
CA LYS A 149 -8.36 13.03 -15.14
C LYS A 149 -6.98 13.17 -15.76
N ILE A 150 -6.12 12.15 -15.66
CA ILE A 150 -4.77 12.19 -16.25
C ILE A 150 -4.83 12.16 -17.79
N TYR A 151 -5.84 11.50 -18.38
CA TYR A 151 -6.08 11.55 -19.82
C TYR A 151 -6.53 12.95 -20.28
N GLY A 152 -7.24 13.68 -19.41
CA GLY A 152 -7.69 15.05 -19.67
C GLY A 152 -9.15 15.15 -20.12
N LEU A 153 -10.00 14.19 -19.74
CA LEU A 153 -11.45 14.31 -20.01
C LEU A 153 -12.07 15.43 -19.17
N SER A 154 -12.90 16.25 -19.82
CA SER A 154 -13.62 17.35 -19.16
C SER A 154 -14.86 16.87 -18.41
N GLU A 155 -15.47 15.76 -18.85
CA GLU A 155 -16.68 15.20 -18.25
C GLU A 155 -16.42 13.82 -17.67
N MET A 156 -16.92 13.62 -16.45
CA MET A 156 -16.85 12.34 -15.74
C MET A 156 -18.26 11.74 -15.64
N PRO A 157 -18.43 10.43 -15.86
CA PRO A 157 -19.72 9.77 -15.76
C PRO A 157 -20.20 9.64 -14.31
N TYR A 158 -19.27 9.73 -13.35
CA TYR A 158 -19.57 9.67 -11.92
C TYR A 158 -19.18 10.99 -11.25
N SER A 159 -19.98 11.42 -10.27
CA SER A 159 -19.62 12.53 -9.41
C SER A 159 -18.46 12.12 -8.50
N LEU A 160 -17.33 12.78 -8.67
CA LEU A 160 -16.14 12.57 -7.86
C LEU A 160 -16.41 12.71 -6.36
N LYS A 161 -17.23 13.70 -5.95
CA LYS A 161 -17.60 13.90 -4.55
C LYS A 161 -18.41 12.73 -3.98
N GLU A 162 -19.32 12.17 -4.78
CA GLU A 162 -20.15 11.03 -4.37
C GLU A 162 -19.31 9.76 -4.24
N VAL A 163 -18.44 9.49 -5.21
CA VAL A 163 -17.52 8.36 -5.16
C VAL A 163 -16.60 8.47 -3.94
N ASN A 164 -15.96 9.64 -3.73
CA ASN A 164 -15.06 9.86 -2.60
C ASN A 164 -15.74 9.56 -1.25
N ARG A 165 -17.00 10.00 -1.06
CA ARG A 165 -17.76 9.77 0.18
C ARG A 165 -17.98 8.28 0.49
N LEU A 166 -17.96 7.41 -0.52
CA LEU A 166 -18.13 5.97 -0.37
C LEU A 166 -16.81 5.23 -0.15
N THR A 167 -15.67 5.87 -0.42
CA THR A 167 -14.35 5.28 -0.20
C THR A 167 -14.01 5.18 1.29
N ASN A 168 -13.03 4.33 1.60
CA ASN A 168 -12.48 4.21 2.95
C ASN A 168 -11.57 5.40 3.35
N MET A 169 -11.39 6.42 2.51
CA MET A 169 -10.78 7.69 2.93
C MET A 169 -11.67 8.50 3.87
N ASN A 170 -12.98 8.37 3.72
CA ASN A 170 -13.98 9.00 4.60
C ASN A 170 -14.54 8.03 5.64
N ARG A 171 -14.05 6.79 5.64
CA ARG A 171 -14.43 5.69 6.54
C ARG A 171 -13.18 4.87 6.81
N LEU A 172 -12.26 5.48 7.54
CA LEU A 172 -10.92 4.94 7.73
C LEU A 172 -11.00 3.51 8.26
N PRO A 173 -10.21 2.58 7.70
CA PRO A 173 -10.23 1.19 8.14
C PRO A 173 -9.73 1.08 9.58
N ASP A 174 -10.38 0.22 10.38
CA ASP A 174 -9.89 -0.17 11.69
C ASP A 174 -8.57 -0.95 11.53
N PRO A 175 -7.45 -0.52 12.13
CA PRO A 175 -6.16 -1.15 11.88
C PRO A 175 -6.05 -2.62 12.34
N ILE A 176 -6.91 -3.06 13.27
CA ILE A 176 -6.95 -4.42 13.80
C ILE A 176 -7.91 -5.29 12.96
N GLN A 177 -9.06 -4.76 12.54
CA GLN A 177 -10.06 -5.56 11.83
C GLN A 177 -9.94 -5.49 10.29
N CYS A 178 -9.15 -4.55 9.77
CA CYS A 178 -8.93 -4.36 8.34
C CYS A 178 -8.26 -5.58 7.69
N ASP A 179 -8.80 -6.03 6.56
CA ASP A 179 -8.14 -7.02 5.69
C ASP A 179 -7.16 -6.36 4.69
N GLU A 180 -6.42 -7.17 3.95
CA GLU A 180 -5.45 -6.64 2.97
C GLU A 180 -6.14 -5.86 1.84
N ALA A 181 -7.32 -6.30 1.39
CA ALA A 181 -8.05 -5.63 0.31
C ALA A 181 -8.49 -4.22 0.70
N GLN A 182 -8.92 -4.02 1.95
CA GLN A 182 -9.25 -2.72 2.51
C GLN A 182 -8.01 -1.84 2.66
N ALA A 183 -6.85 -2.41 3.03
CA ALA A 183 -5.60 -1.66 3.09
C ALA A 183 -5.16 -1.18 1.70
N TYR A 184 -5.17 -2.05 0.68
CA TYR A 184 -4.90 -1.66 -0.71
C TYR A 184 -5.91 -0.65 -1.25
N ALA A 185 -7.20 -0.78 -0.88
CA ALA A 185 -8.19 0.21 -1.27
C ALA A 185 -7.85 1.60 -0.69
N LEU A 186 -7.36 1.67 0.56
CA LEU A 186 -6.95 2.94 1.18
C LEU A 186 -5.76 3.55 0.44
N THR A 187 -4.74 2.75 0.13
CA THR A 187 -3.52 3.23 -0.52
C THR A 187 -3.82 3.78 -1.91
N HIS A 188 -4.61 3.04 -2.70
CA HIS A 188 -5.09 3.45 -4.02
C HIS A 188 -5.87 4.77 -3.98
N ASN A 189 -6.79 4.93 -3.02
CA ASN A 189 -7.53 6.18 -2.91
C ASN A 189 -6.58 7.37 -2.68
N ILE A 190 -5.55 7.23 -1.84
CA ILE A 190 -4.56 8.30 -1.60
C ILE A 190 -3.70 8.55 -2.84
N PHE A 191 -3.21 7.51 -3.50
CA PHE A 191 -2.44 7.61 -4.75
C PHE A 191 -3.17 8.47 -5.79
N TYR A 192 -4.46 8.22 -5.96
CA TYR A 192 -5.28 8.87 -6.99
C TYR A 192 -5.77 10.25 -6.60
N LEU A 193 -6.12 10.46 -5.33
CA LEU A 193 -6.46 11.79 -4.80
C LEU A 193 -5.28 12.76 -4.90
N THR A 194 -4.06 12.26 -4.71
CA THR A 194 -2.83 13.06 -4.77
C THR A 194 -2.22 13.15 -6.16
N GLY A 195 -2.69 12.34 -7.12
CA GLY A 195 -2.07 12.25 -8.44
C GLY A 195 -0.61 11.81 -8.40
N MET A 196 -0.25 11.07 -7.34
CA MET A 196 1.12 10.68 -7.00
C MET A 196 2.07 11.86 -6.69
N LYS A 197 1.55 13.01 -6.25
CA LYS A 197 2.38 14.15 -5.78
C LYS A 197 2.11 14.54 -4.34
N VAL A 198 3.18 14.89 -3.63
CA VAL A 198 3.12 15.29 -2.22
C VAL A 198 2.27 16.55 -2.02
N ASN A 199 1.33 16.48 -1.08
CA ASN A 199 0.41 17.56 -0.69
C ASN A 199 -0.39 18.15 -1.87
N GLN A 200 -0.63 17.36 -2.92
CA GLN A 200 -1.44 17.81 -4.04
C GLN A 200 -2.90 17.39 -3.86
N ASP A 201 -3.80 18.30 -4.21
CA ASP A 201 -5.19 17.99 -4.52
C ASP A 201 -5.34 17.80 -6.04
N PHE A 202 -5.14 16.57 -6.51
CA PHE A 202 -5.13 16.30 -7.94
C PHE A 202 -6.55 16.29 -8.54
N LEU A 203 -7.51 15.83 -7.76
CA LEU A 203 -8.90 15.66 -8.19
C LEU A 203 -9.79 16.86 -7.85
N GLY A 204 -9.33 17.85 -7.08
CA GLY A 204 -10.09 19.06 -6.77
C GLY A 204 -11.10 18.86 -5.63
N LEU A 205 -10.76 17.99 -4.66
CA LEU A 205 -11.59 17.68 -3.50
C LEU A 205 -11.15 18.38 -2.22
N GLU A 206 -10.03 19.09 -2.25
CA GLU A 206 -9.37 19.70 -1.09
C GLU A 206 -9.25 18.70 0.07
N PRO A 207 -8.64 17.51 -0.14
CA PRO A 207 -8.56 16.50 0.91
C PRO A 207 -7.77 17.03 2.09
N THR A 208 -8.39 17.01 3.27
CA THR A 208 -7.73 17.35 4.53
C THR A 208 -7.10 16.10 5.12
N TYR A 209 -5.78 15.97 5.01
CA TYR A 209 -5.01 14.92 5.68
C TYR A 209 -4.72 15.36 7.10
N GLY A 210 -5.61 14.97 8.02
CA GLY A 210 -5.53 15.32 9.43
C GLY A 210 -4.92 14.22 10.29
N HIS A 211 -5.08 14.39 11.60
CA HIS A 211 -4.62 13.41 12.59
C HIS A 211 -5.25 12.02 12.39
N LEU A 212 -6.49 11.93 11.91
CA LEU A 212 -7.16 10.63 11.76
C LEU A 212 -6.52 9.79 10.66
N GLN A 213 -6.26 10.41 9.50
CA GLN A 213 -5.56 9.77 8.38
C GLN A 213 -4.15 9.35 8.80
N LEU A 214 -3.44 10.21 9.54
CA LEU A 214 -2.13 9.88 10.10
C LEU A 214 -2.21 8.60 10.95
N GLN A 215 -3.14 8.56 11.90
CA GLN A 215 -3.30 7.44 12.83
C GLN A 215 -3.62 6.14 12.11
N ALA A 216 -4.55 6.16 11.14
CA ALA A 216 -4.90 4.98 10.36
C ALA A 216 -3.70 4.48 9.52
N LEU A 217 -3.01 5.39 8.84
CA LEU A 217 -1.85 5.05 8.01
C LEU A 217 -0.68 4.52 8.84
N GLU A 218 -0.33 5.18 9.94
CA GLU A 218 0.76 4.75 10.82
C GLU A 218 0.44 3.41 11.50
N ALA A 219 -0.79 3.20 11.97
CA ALA A 219 -1.19 1.92 12.58
C ALA A 219 -1.14 0.75 11.59
N LEU A 220 -1.65 0.94 10.37
CA LEU A 220 -1.53 -0.05 9.31
C LEU A 220 -0.06 -0.25 8.89
N PHE A 221 0.72 0.82 8.78
CA PHE A 221 2.12 0.77 8.40
C PHE A 221 2.92 -0.10 9.39
N VAL A 222 2.80 0.14 10.70
CA VAL A 222 3.54 -0.67 11.69
C VAL A 222 3.05 -2.11 11.74
N ARG A 223 1.74 -2.38 11.51
CA ARG A 223 1.20 -3.74 11.40
C ARG A 223 1.82 -4.48 10.22
N TYR A 224 1.79 -3.91 9.02
CA TYR A 224 2.32 -4.60 7.84
C TYR A 224 3.84 -4.73 7.85
N MET A 225 4.55 -3.77 8.46
CA MET A 225 5.97 -3.93 8.79
C MET A 225 6.21 -5.11 9.73
N ALA A 226 5.38 -5.28 10.78
CA ALA A 226 5.45 -6.42 11.69
C ALA A 226 5.08 -7.76 11.04
N ASN A 227 4.25 -7.74 9.99
CA ASN A 227 3.93 -8.90 9.14
C ASN A 227 5.05 -9.26 8.16
N ASN A 228 6.11 -8.45 8.04
CA ASN A 228 7.07 -8.50 6.93
C ASN A 228 6.40 -8.40 5.54
N ASN A 229 5.21 -7.81 5.45
CA ASN A 229 4.56 -7.52 4.17
C ASN A 229 5.11 -6.19 3.65
N LEU A 230 6.28 -6.24 3.00
CA LEU A 230 6.95 -5.06 2.46
C LEU A 230 6.16 -4.38 1.35
N ASP A 231 5.27 -5.10 0.68
CA ASP A 231 4.42 -4.56 -0.36
C ASP A 231 3.47 -3.49 0.18
N LEU A 232 2.58 -3.87 1.11
CA LEU A 232 1.67 -2.95 1.76
C LEU A 232 2.41 -1.93 2.65
N ALA A 233 3.50 -2.34 3.31
CA ALA A 233 4.26 -1.41 4.13
C ALA A 233 4.87 -0.26 3.30
N LEU A 234 5.38 -0.55 2.10
CA LEU A 234 5.92 0.48 1.22
C LEU A 234 4.80 1.32 0.57
N GLU A 235 3.66 0.73 0.21
CA GLU A 235 2.50 1.51 -0.23
C GLU A 235 2.01 2.49 0.85
N LEU A 236 1.92 2.04 2.10
CA LEU A 236 1.51 2.89 3.22
C LEU A 236 2.55 3.98 3.54
N LEU A 237 3.84 3.66 3.42
CA LEU A 237 4.90 4.66 3.49
C LEU A 237 4.78 5.70 2.38
N MET A 238 4.50 5.26 1.16
CA MET A 238 4.24 6.14 0.02
C MET A 238 3.01 7.03 0.29
N CYS A 239 1.93 6.49 0.86
CA CYS A 239 0.80 7.30 1.30
C CYS A 239 1.21 8.36 2.33
N LEU A 240 1.97 7.98 3.37
CA LEU A 240 2.47 8.92 4.37
C LEU A 240 3.31 10.04 3.72
N ILE A 241 4.12 9.72 2.70
CA ILE A 241 4.90 10.73 1.95
C ILE A 241 3.97 11.63 1.13
N LEU A 242 3.03 11.05 0.37
CA LEU A 242 2.09 11.76 -0.51
C LEU A 242 1.15 12.70 0.25
N THR A 243 0.69 12.32 1.44
CA THR A 243 -0.11 13.19 2.31
C THR A 243 0.74 14.20 3.08
N GLY A 244 2.06 14.19 2.88
CA GLY A 244 3.00 15.05 3.60
C GLY A 244 2.95 14.82 5.11
N LEU A 245 2.73 13.58 5.54
CA LEU A 245 2.63 13.14 6.93
C LEU A 245 3.82 12.28 7.38
N CYS A 246 4.69 11.88 6.45
CA CYS A 246 5.84 11.04 6.75
C CYS A 246 6.80 11.71 7.75
N LYS A 247 6.97 11.07 8.91
CA LYS A 247 8.00 11.33 9.91
C LYS A 247 9.30 10.61 9.52
N ARG A 248 10.43 11.10 10.03
CA ARG A 248 11.77 10.53 9.81
C ARG A 248 11.85 9.04 10.16
N TRP A 249 11.24 8.64 11.29
CA TRP A 249 11.32 7.27 11.77
C TRP A 249 10.58 6.27 10.87
N HIS A 250 9.52 6.67 10.16
CA HIS A 250 8.82 5.78 9.21
C HIS A 250 9.77 5.28 8.14
N LEU A 251 10.47 6.23 7.52
CA LEU A 251 11.38 5.92 6.44
C LEU A 251 12.60 5.15 6.95
N GLN A 252 13.19 5.54 8.08
CA GLN A 252 14.29 4.78 8.68
C GLN A 252 13.89 3.31 8.95
N TYR A 253 12.71 3.09 9.53
CA TYR A 253 12.23 1.75 9.83
C TYR A 253 11.99 0.93 8.55
N ALA A 254 11.36 1.53 7.53
CA ALA A 254 11.14 0.89 6.24
C ALA A 254 12.45 0.51 5.54
N LEU A 255 13.43 1.41 5.46
CA LEU A 255 14.71 1.14 4.81
C LEU A 255 15.48 0.02 5.52
N ASP A 256 15.50 0.04 6.86
CA ASP A 256 16.14 -1.02 7.64
C ASP A 256 15.49 -2.39 7.41
N LEU A 257 14.15 -2.44 7.31
CA LEU A 257 13.45 -3.71 7.05
C LEU A 257 13.63 -4.19 5.62
N VAL A 258 13.63 -3.28 4.63
CA VAL A 258 13.99 -3.60 3.25
C VAL A 258 15.38 -4.21 3.21
N ASP A 259 16.39 -3.55 3.78
CA ASP A 259 17.77 -4.03 3.75
C ASP A 259 17.95 -5.41 4.39
N LYS A 260 17.23 -5.68 5.49
CA LYS A 260 17.26 -6.99 6.18
C LYS A 260 16.68 -8.12 5.33
N ASN A 261 15.76 -7.82 4.42
CA ASN A 261 14.98 -8.82 3.67
C ASN A 261 15.34 -8.90 2.18
N LEU A 262 16.32 -8.13 1.70
CA LEU A 262 16.70 -8.14 0.28
C LEU A 262 17.12 -9.53 -0.19
N ILE A 263 16.49 -10.00 -1.27
CA ILE A 263 16.91 -11.20 -1.99
C ILE A 263 17.97 -10.80 -3.03
N GLY A 264 19.13 -11.46 -2.99
CA GLY A 264 20.23 -11.19 -3.93
C GLY A 264 20.73 -9.74 -3.93
N HIS A 265 20.57 -9.03 -2.81
CA HIS A 265 20.92 -7.60 -2.63
C HIS A 265 20.18 -6.58 -3.51
N THR A 266 19.12 -7.02 -4.22
CA THR A 266 18.39 -6.20 -5.20
C THR A 266 16.88 -6.33 -5.05
N ILE A 267 16.35 -7.55 -4.91
CA ILE A 267 14.92 -7.79 -4.93
C ILE A 267 14.33 -7.46 -3.55
N VAL A 268 13.34 -6.57 -3.53
CA VAL A 268 12.46 -6.34 -2.39
C VAL A 268 11.37 -7.41 -2.43
N PRO A 269 11.30 -8.32 -1.44
CA PRO A 269 10.38 -9.45 -1.50
C PRO A 269 8.93 -9.00 -1.36
N GLY A 270 8.05 -9.59 -2.18
CA GLY A 270 6.61 -9.51 -2.02
C GLY A 270 6.05 -10.42 -0.91
N PRO A 271 4.74 -10.35 -0.64
CA PRO A 271 4.12 -10.95 0.55
C PRO A 271 4.01 -12.48 0.52
N GLY A 272 4.50 -13.13 -0.54
CA GLY A 272 4.48 -14.58 -0.70
C GLY A 272 3.99 -14.99 -2.08
N GLU A 273 3.28 -16.12 -2.14
CA GLU A 273 2.69 -16.64 -3.38
C GLU A 273 1.35 -15.95 -3.64
N PRO A 274 1.19 -15.23 -4.76
CA PRO A 274 -0.07 -14.58 -5.09
C PRO A 274 -1.17 -15.58 -5.43
N GLU A 275 -2.43 -15.14 -5.42
CA GLU A 275 -3.57 -16.01 -5.75
C GLU A 275 -3.42 -16.67 -7.13
N GLY A 276 -3.53 -18.00 -7.18
CA GLY A 276 -3.41 -18.78 -8.41
C GLY A 276 -1.98 -19.08 -8.82
N PHE A 277 -0.98 -18.81 -7.97
CA PHE A 277 0.43 -19.09 -8.22
C PHE A 277 0.70 -20.56 -8.54
N GLU A 278 -0.06 -21.50 -7.97
CA GLU A 278 0.05 -22.94 -8.22
C GLU A 278 -0.15 -23.30 -9.71
N LYS A 279 -0.88 -22.46 -10.46
CA LYS A 279 -1.14 -22.61 -11.89
C LYS A 279 0.02 -22.13 -12.77
N LEU A 280 1.11 -21.66 -12.17
CA LEU A 280 2.34 -21.26 -12.84
C LEU A 280 3.39 -22.37 -12.87
N SER A 281 3.07 -23.57 -12.38
CA SER A 281 4.00 -24.71 -12.30
C SER A 281 4.61 -25.13 -13.66
N GLU A 282 3.96 -24.78 -14.78
CA GLU A 282 4.47 -25.01 -16.14
C GLU A 282 5.41 -23.92 -16.66
N THR A 283 5.55 -22.81 -15.92
CA THR A 283 6.44 -21.68 -16.28
C THR A 283 7.81 -21.80 -15.63
N SER A 284 8.80 -21.05 -16.13
CA SER A 284 10.16 -21.10 -15.57
C SER A 284 10.23 -20.58 -14.14
N ASP A 285 11.19 -21.10 -13.35
CA ASP A 285 11.45 -20.62 -11.98
C ASP A 285 11.76 -19.11 -11.94
N GLU A 286 12.39 -18.59 -13.00
CA GLU A 286 12.68 -17.16 -13.16
C GLU A 286 11.37 -16.35 -13.29
N PHE A 287 10.43 -16.80 -14.13
CA PHE A 287 9.13 -16.13 -14.26
C PHE A 287 8.31 -16.23 -12.98
N GLN A 288 8.31 -17.40 -12.34
CA GLN A 288 7.67 -17.60 -11.04
C GLN A 288 8.26 -16.67 -9.96
N THR A 289 9.59 -16.55 -9.90
CA THR A 289 10.28 -15.61 -8.99
C THR A 289 9.90 -14.17 -9.29
N TRP A 290 9.84 -13.80 -10.58
CA TRP A 290 9.38 -12.48 -10.99
C TRP A 290 7.93 -12.22 -10.55
N VAL A 291 7.01 -13.18 -10.76
CA VAL A 291 5.59 -13.04 -10.35
C VAL A 291 5.45 -12.74 -8.85
N LYS A 292 6.27 -13.39 -8.00
CA LYS A 292 6.22 -13.18 -6.54
C LYS A 292 6.66 -11.77 -6.10
N HIS A 293 7.40 -11.04 -6.93
CA HIS A 293 8.16 -9.87 -6.46
C HIS A 293 7.98 -8.62 -7.32
N TYR A 294 7.48 -8.71 -8.56
CA TYR A 294 7.46 -7.58 -9.48
C TYR A 294 6.65 -6.40 -8.93
N HIS A 295 5.49 -6.65 -8.32
CA HIS A 295 4.63 -5.58 -7.80
C HIS A 295 5.37 -4.78 -6.72
N THR A 296 5.94 -5.47 -5.73
CA THR A 296 6.71 -4.85 -4.64
C THR A 296 7.94 -4.12 -5.16
N MET A 297 8.58 -4.61 -6.22
CA MET A 297 9.68 -3.90 -6.88
C MET A 297 9.22 -2.57 -7.50
N LEU A 298 8.06 -2.54 -8.18
CA LEU A 298 7.50 -1.29 -8.71
C LEU A 298 7.11 -0.33 -7.58
N VAL A 299 6.43 -0.82 -6.55
CA VAL A 299 6.05 -0.04 -5.36
C VAL A 299 7.28 0.55 -4.68
N ALA A 300 8.32 -0.25 -4.47
CA ALA A 300 9.58 0.21 -3.87
C ALA A 300 10.22 1.32 -4.70
N GLY A 301 10.30 1.17 -6.02
CA GLY A 301 10.87 2.18 -6.89
C GLY A 301 10.10 3.51 -6.85
N MET A 302 8.75 3.47 -6.86
CA MET A 302 7.93 4.68 -6.72
C MET A 302 8.13 5.35 -5.35
N THR A 303 8.10 4.54 -4.28
CA THR A 303 8.24 5.00 -2.90
C THR A 303 9.61 5.65 -2.68
N PHE A 304 10.69 5.06 -3.20
CA PHE A 304 12.04 5.59 -3.05
C PHE A 304 12.27 6.87 -3.84
N ARG A 305 11.68 7.02 -5.03
CA ARG A 305 11.71 8.28 -5.80
C ARG A 305 11.04 9.41 -5.02
N LEU A 306 9.84 9.16 -4.50
CA LEU A 306 9.11 10.09 -3.64
C LEU A 306 9.91 10.46 -2.40
N ALA A 307 10.45 9.47 -1.68
CA ALA A 307 11.25 9.68 -0.49
C ALA A 307 12.52 10.51 -0.79
N ALA A 308 13.21 10.22 -1.90
CA ALA A 308 14.44 10.91 -2.30
C ALA A 308 14.17 12.37 -2.66
N THR A 309 13.10 12.67 -3.41
CA THR A 309 12.70 14.05 -3.73
C THR A 309 12.36 14.87 -2.48
N HIS A 310 11.76 14.24 -1.47
CA HIS A 310 11.26 14.92 -0.27
C HIS A 310 12.11 14.68 0.99
N ILE A 311 13.34 14.18 0.81
CA ILE A 311 14.22 13.73 1.89
C ILE A 311 14.42 14.80 2.98
N ASP A 312 14.71 16.04 2.60
CA ASP A 312 14.98 17.09 3.59
C ASP A 312 13.73 17.46 4.40
N THR A 313 12.55 17.39 3.78
CA THR A 313 11.28 17.63 4.48
C THR A 313 10.98 16.50 5.46
N ILE A 314 11.26 15.25 5.08
CA ILE A 314 11.07 14.08 5.94
C ILE A 314 12.08 14.11 7.11
N TRP A 315 13.35 14.45 6.87
CA TRP A 315 14.40 14.50 7.90
C TRP A 315 14.23 15.66 8.87
N ALA A 316 13.50 16.71 8.48
CA ALA A 316 13.11 17.78 9.39
C ALA A 316 12.06 17.33 10.42
N ARG A 317 11.36 16.21 10.19
CA ARG A 317 10.17 15.80 10.94
C ARG A 317 10.45 14.69 11.93
N GLY A 318 10.48 15.07 13.20
CA GLY A 318 10.57 14.13 14.31
C GLY A 318 11.99 13.63 14.58
N PRO A 319 12.20 13.03 15.75
CA PRO A 319 13.52 12.55 16.17
C PRO A 319 13.94 11.28 15.40
N SER A 320 15.26 11.06 15.31
CA SER A 320 15.81 9.73 15.02
C SER A 320 15.68 8.89 16.30
N LEU A 321 14.87 7.85 16.28
CA LEU A 321 14.63 7.00 17.46
C LEU A 321 14.81 5.53 17.11
N SER A 322 15.07 4.73 18.15
CA SER A 322 14.83 3.30 18.09
C SER A 322 13.36 3.06 17.74
N TYR A 323 13.11 2.35 16.65
CA TYR A 323 11.77 1.96 16.23
C TYR A 323 11.32 0.63 16.89
N PHE A 324 12.00 0.18 17.95
CA PHE A 324 11.57 -1.01 18.70
C PHE A 324 10.14 -0.88 19.21
N ALA A 325 9.79 0.28 19.78
CA ALA A 325 8.43 0.56 20.22
C ALA A 325 7.42 0.50 19.05
N ALA A 326 7.76 1.03 17.87
CA ALA A 326 6.93 0.91 16.68
C ALA A 326 6.76 -0.54 16.22
N TYR A 327 7.84 -1.32 16.19
CA TYR A 327 7.81 -2.75 15.87
C TYR A 327 6.94 -3.53 16.85
N ALA A 328 7.11 -3.34 18.16
CA ALA A 328 6.34 -4.03 19.18
C ALA A 328 4.85 -3.64 19.15
N SER A 329 4.53 -2.36 18.91
CA SER A 329 3.16 -1.91 18.65
C SER A 329 2.57 -2.55 17.39
N GLY A 330 3.35 -2.67 16.32
CA GLY A 330 2.93 -3.40 15.11
C GLY A 330 2.67 -4.89 15.36
N GLN A 331 3.51 -5.56 16.15
CA GLN A 331 3.31 -6.95 16.57
C GLN A 331 2.03 -7.09 17.39
N LEU A 332 1.72 -6.14 18.27
CA LEU A 332 0.47 -6.13 19.02
C LEU A 332 -0.74 -6.10 18.07
N VAL A 333 -0.78 -5.13 17.14
CA VAL A 333 -1.89 -5.00 16.18
C VAL A 333 -2.03 -6.25 15.32
N ARG A 334 -0.91 -6.80 14.81
CA ARG A 334 -0.90 -8.06 14.06
C ARG A 334 -1.51 -9.21 14.87
N LEU A 335 -1.06 -9.40 16.11
CA LEU A 335 -1.56 -10.49 16.96
C LEU A 335 -3.04 -10.33 17.28
N LEU A 336 -3.53 -9.10 17.44
CA LEU A 336 -4.96 -8.84 17.61
C LEU A 336 -5.75 -9.13 16.32
N ASN A 337 -5.21 -8.79 15.16
CA ASN A 337 -5.81 -9.12 13.87
C ASN A 337 -5.87 -10.64 13.64
N ASP A 338 -4.81 -11.37 13.99
CA ASP A 338 -4.75 -12.84 13.97
C ASP A 338 -5.60 -13.48 15.10
N TYR A 339 -6.23 -12.65 15.95
CA TYR A 339 -6.97 -13.06 17.14
C TYR A 339 -6.14 -13.94 18.11
N ASN A 340 -4.82 -13.74 18.15
CA ASN A 340 -3.90 -14.37 19.10
C ASN A 340 -3.83 -13.55 20.40
N LEU A 341 -4.95 -13.52 21.12
CA LEU A 341 -5.12 -12.71 22.33
C LEU A 341 -4.08 -13.00 23.44
N PRO A 342 -3.71 -14.26 23.74
CA PRO A 342 -2.74 -14.53 24.80
C PRO A 342 -1.35 -13.92 24.54
N LEU A 343 -0.86 -14.03 23.30
CA LEU A 343 0.42 -13.45 22.93
C LEU A 343 0.31 -11.92 22.80
N ALA A 344 -0.82 -11.41 22.32
CA ALA A 344 -1.09 -9.96 22.29
C ALA A 344 -1.01 -9.33 23.69
N LEU A 345 -1.62 -9.96 24.71
CA LEU A 345 -1.54 -9.50 26.10
C LEU A 345 -0.11 -9.53 26.65
N THR A 346 0.69 -10.51 26.23
CA THR A 346 2.11 -10.59 26.60
C THR A 346 2.91 -9.42 26.00
N VAL A 347 2.72 -9.14 24.70
CA VAL A 347 3.35 -8.00 24.03
C VAL A 347 2.90 -6.67 24.65
N LEU A 348 1.61 -6.53 24.95
CA LEU A 348 1.06 -5.35 25.60
C LEU A 348 1.71 -5.08 26.96
N LYS A 349 1.98 -6.12 27.74
CA LYS A 349 2.72 -5.99 29.00
C LYS A 349 4.16 -5.50 28.79
N THR A 350 4.85 -6.00 27.76
CA THR A 350 6.20 -5.51 27.41
C THR A 350 6.18 -4.05 26.97
N LEU A 351 5.10 -3.62 26.30
CA LEU A 351 4.93 -2.23 25.87
C LEU A 351 4.76 -1.25 27.05
N GLU A 352 4.41 -1.70 28.26
CA GLU A 352 4.33 -0.83 29.46
C GLU A 352 5.67 -0.14 29.73
N GLU A 353 6.79 -0.84 29.55
CA GLU A 353 8.14 -0.31 29.76
C GLU A 353 8.57 0.62 28.61
N GLN A 354 7.86 0.61 27.49
CA GLN A 354 8.20 1.35 26.27
C GLN A 354 7.34 2.60 26.07
N ILE A 355 6.43 2.92 27.00
CA ILE A 355 5.55 4.11 26.92
C ILE A 355 6.32 5.41 26.61
N PRO A 356 7.47 5.71 27.24
CA PRO A 356 8.22 6.93 26.92
C PRO A 356 8.65 7.00 25.45
N ASP A 357 8.99 5.87 24.83
CA ASP A 357 9.40 5.82 23.42
C ASP A 357 8.18 5.86 22.48
N ILE A 358 7.07 5.24 22.86
CA ILE A 358 5.77 5.34 22.16
C ILE A 358 5.31 6.81 22.11
N GLN A 359 5.44 7.54 23.22
CA GLN A 359 5.14 8.97 23.32
C GLN A 359 6.07 9.81 22.44
N ARG A 360 7.37 9.51 22.41
CA ARG A 360 8.32 10.23 21.55
C ARG A 360 8.09 9.96 20.05
N LEU A 361 7.62 8.78 19.70
CA LEU A 361 7.23 8.43 18.32
C LEU A 361 5.88 9.01 17.91
N ASP A 362 5.09 9.49 18.89
CA ASP A 362 3.73 10.00 18.70
C ASP A 362 2.83 8.92 18.08
N ILE A 363 2.80 7.73 18.71
CA ILE A 363 2.01 6.56 18.28
C ILE A 363 1.16 5.95 19.41
N GLU A 364 0.87 6.70 20.47
CA GLU A 364 0.08 6.23 21.63
C GLU A 364 -1.31 5.71 21.24
N TYR A 365 -1.91 6.29 20.20
CA TYR A 365 -3.23 5.88 19.69
C TYR A 365 -3.26 4.41 19.23
N ILE A 366 -2.11 3.80 18.87
CA ILE A 366 -2.05 2.37 18.51
C ILE A 366 -2.35 1.50 19.73
N LEU A 367 -1.85 1.89 20.91
CA LEU A 367 -2.21 1.23 22.16
C LEU A 367 -3.69 1.43 22.47
N THR A 368 -4.22 2.64 22.23
CA THR A 368 -5.64 2.94 22.43
C THR A 368 -6.55 2.05 21.58
N PHE A 369 -6.27 1.91 20.28
CA PHE A 369 -7.00 0.98 19.40
C PHE A 369 -6.95 -0.45 19.94
N SER A 370 -5.76 -0.89 20.33
CA SER A 370 -5.51 -2.25 20.82
C SER A 370 -6.26 -2.55 22.11
N LEU A 371 -6.26 -1.62 23.07
CA LEU A 371 -6.97 -1.76 24.34
C LEU A 371 -8.48 -1.79 24.13
N ARG A 372 -9.04 -0.89 23.32
CA ARG A 372 -10.47 -0.89 23.00
C ARG A 372 -10.92 -2.21 22.38
N PHE A 373 -10.12 -2.74 21.46
CA PHE A 373 -10.41 -4.04 20.86
C PHE A 373 -10.43 -5.15 21.93
N ILE A 374 -9.43 -5.19 22.81
CA ILE A 374 -9.36 -6.15 23.92
C ILE A 374 -10.56 -6.00 24.87
N GLU A 375 -10.93 -4.77 25.23
CA GLU A 375 -12.10 -4.47 26.07
C GLU A 375 -13.40 -4.99 25.45
N GLN A 376 -13.56 -4.88 24.14
CA GLN A 376 -14.71 -5.44 23.42
C GLN A 376 -14.70 -6.98 23.41
N GLN A 377 -13.55 -7.61 23.66
CA GLN A 377 -13.44 -9.06 23.82
C GLN A 377 -13.60 -9.51 25.29
N CYS A 378 -13.78 -8.58 26.24
CA CYS A 378 -14.00 -8.91 27.64
C CYS A 378 -15.43 -9.43 27.87
N GLN A 379 -15.54 -10.56 28.56
CA GLN A 379 -16.80 -11.09 29.06
C GLN A 379 -17.23 -10.38 30.36
N ALA A 380 -18.48 -10.61 30.78
CA ALA A 380 -19.04 -10.03 32.00
C ALA A 380 -18.27 -10.41 33.29
N ASP A 381 -17.52 -11.51 33.27
CA ASP A 381 -16.66 -11.94 34.39
C ASP A 381 -15.23 -11.35 34.33
N GLY A 382 -14.95 -10.45 33.36
CA GLY A 382 -13.68 -9.78 33.17
C GLY A 382 -12.59 -10.60 32.48
N LYS A 383 -12.92 -11.79 31.97
CA LYS A 383 -11.99 -12.59 31.15
C LYS A 383 -12.05 -12.18 29.69
N VAL A 384 -10.92 -12.26 29.02
CA VAL A 384 -10.82 -12.09 27.57
C VAL A 384 -10.75 -13.46 26.91
N GLY A 385 -11.53 -13.65 25.84
CA GLY A 385 -11.57 -14.90 25.11
C GLY A 385 -12.41 -14.84 23.85
N PHE A 386 -12.45 -15.96 23.13
CA PHE A 386 -13.22 -16.10 21.89
C PHE A 386 -14.73 -16.08 22.15
N TYR A 387 -15.49 -15.40 21.29
CA TYR A 387 -16.93 -15.61 21.18
C TYR A 387 -17.24 -16.86 20.34
N TYR A 388 -18.46 -17.39 20.48
CA TYR A 388 -18.87 -18.69 19.91
C TYR A 388 -18.57 -18.84 18.40
N ASP A 389 -18.81 -17.81 17.59
CA ASP A 389 -18.61 -17.86 16.14
C ASP A 389 -17.12 -17.81 15.74
N GLN A 390 -16.31 -17.02 16.45
CA GLN A 390 -14.85 -16.94 16.23
C GLN A 390 -14.17 -18.25 16.64
N TYR A 391 -14.67 -18.88 17.70
CA TYR A 391 -14.26 -20.22 18.12
C TYR A 391 -14.62 -21.29 17.08
N HIS A 392 -15.80 -21.20 16.46
CA HIS A 392 -16.23 -22.15 15.44
C HIS A 392 -15.35 -22.10 14.17
N ALA A 393 -14.84 -20.91 13.81
CA ALA A 393 -13.88 -20.73 12.71
C ALA A 393 -12.46 -21.25 13.04
N LEU A 394 -12.06 -21.20 14.31
CA LEU A 394 -10.76 -21.73 14.78
C LEU A 394 -10.77 -23.24 14.96
N THR A 395 -11.86 -23.82 15.47
CA THR A 395 -11.95 -25.27 15.74
C THR A 395 -12.15 -26.12 14.50
N THR A 396 -12.57 -25.55 13.36
CA THR A 396 -12.47 -26.18 12.05
C THR A 396 -11.03 -26.55 11.64
N THR A 397 -10.01 -26.06 12.38
CA THR A 397 -8.59 -26.43 12.20
C THR A 397 -8.09 -27.54 13.13
N GLY A 398 -8.95 -28.14 13.96
CA GLY A 398 -8.63 -29.36 14.73
C GLY A 398 -8.04 -29.17 16.14
N LYS A 399 -8.13 -27.98 16.74
CA LYS A 399 -7.74 -27.73 18.15
C LYS A 399 -8.88 -28.02 19.13
N THR A 400 -8.58 -28.55 20.31
CA THR A 400 -9.60 -28.87 21.34
C THR A 400 -10.01 -27.64 22.17
N TRP A 401 -11.18 -27.71 22.82
CA TRP A 401 -11.73 -26.65 23.70
C TRP A 401 -10.79 -26.30 24.86
N ASP A 402 -10.18 -27.29 25.51
CA ASP A 402 -9.26 -27.08 26.64
C ASP A 402 -7.90 -26.49 26.20
N GLU A 403 -7.45 -26.78 24.98
CA GLU A 403 -6.20 -26.21 24.42
C GLU A 403 -6.37 -24.75 23.97
N ALA A 404 -7.58 -24.35 23.61
CA ALA A 404 -7.91 -22.99 23.15
C ALA A 404 -8.24 -22.04 24.31
N VAL A 405 -8.78 -22.57 25.41
CA VAL A 405 -9.24 -21.79 26.57
C VAL A 405 -8.18 -21.81 27.69
N ASN A 406 -7.07 -21.13 27.46
CA ASN A 406 -6.29 -20.56 28.57
C ASN A 406 -6.70 -19.08 28.72
N THR A 407 -7.84 -18.85 29.38
CA THR A 407 -8.36 -17.51 29.65
C THR A 407 -7.43 -16.76 30.60
N ILE A 408 -6.86 -15.66 30.11
CA ILE A 408 -6.12 -14.70 30.94
C ILE A 408 -7.14 -13.69 31.50
N GLN A 409 -7.21 -13.56 32.82
CA GLN A 409 -7.85 -12.38 33.43
C GLN A 409 -7.08 -11.16 32.98
N VAL A 410 -7.74 -10.16 32.41
CA VAL A 410 -7.11 -8.86 32.13
C VAL A 410 -6.89 -8.22 33.50
N PRO A 411 -5.65 -8.13 34.02
CA PRO A 411 -5.41 -7.20 35.10
C PRO A 411 -5.74 -5.83 34.50
N LEU A 412 -6.41 -4.93 35.21
CA LEU A 412 -6.48 -3.52 34.81
C LEU A 412 -5.03 -3.04 34.61
N LEU A 413 -4.55 -3.09 33.36
CA LEU A 413 -3.13 -2.89 33.04
C LEU A 413 -2.80 -1.45 33.42
N ASN A 414 -1.60 -1.24 33.98
CA ASN A 414 -1.19 0.11 34.38
C ASN A 414 -1.15 1.06 33.18
N ILE A 415 -0.96 0.51 31.98
CA ILE A 415 -1.11 1.19 30.69
C ILE A 415 -2.41 2.02 30.60
N HIS A 416 -3.55 1.53 31.11
CA HIS A 416 -4.83 2.24 31.02
C HIS A 416 -4.81 3.60 31.72
N ARG A 417 -4.00 3.72 32.78
CA ARG A 417 -3.87 4.96 33.57
C ARG A 417 -2.85 5.93 32.98
N GLN A 418 -2.02 5.46 32.06
CA GLN A 418 -0.89 6.21 31.50
C GLN A 418 -1.19 6.77 30.10
N ILE A 419 -2.21 6.25 29.42
CA ILE A 419 -2.66 6.74 28.11
C ILE A 419 -3.61 7.93 28.27
N ASN A 420 -3.43 8.95 27.44
CA ASN A 420 -4.33 10.09 27.36
C ASN A 420 -5.56 9.78 26.50
N TRP A 421 -6.67 9.40 27.14
CA TRP A 421 -7.92 9.05 26.47
C TRP A 421 -8.65 10.22 25.78
N GLN A 422 -8.34 11.47 26.13
CA GLN A 422 -9.06 12.66 25.60
C GLN A 422 -8.78 12.95 24.13
N GLN A 423 -7.70 12.43 23.54
CA GLN A 423 -7.37 12.65 22.13
C GLN A 423 -8.32 11.93 21.15
N PHE A 424 -9.26 11.11 21.63
CA PHE A 424 -9.96 10.12 20.82
C PHE A 424 -11.48 10.30 20.71
N ASP A 425 -12.15 11.11 21.53
CA ASP A 425 -13.61 11.32 21.43
C ASP A 425 -14.05 11.93 20.08
N ALA A 426 -13.11 12.45 19.28
CA ALA A 426 -13.33 12.95 17.93
C ALA A 426 -13.39 11.88 16.82
N LEU A 427 -13.05 10.61 17.10
CA LEU A 427 -13.09 9.49 16.13
C LEU A 427 -14.39 8.68 16.17
N ALA A 428 -15.12 8.75 17.29
CA ALA A 428 -16.39 8.06 17.48
C ALA A 428 -17.61 8.91 17.07
N SER A 429 -17.40 10.21 16.82
CA SER A 429 -18.35 11.18 16.27
C SER A 429 -18.09 11.41 14.79
#